data_AF-A0A831W8Y9-F1
#
_entry.id   AF-A0A831W8Y9-F1
#
_cell.length_a   1.000
_cell.length_b   1.000
_cell.length_c   1.000
_cell.angle_alpha   90.00
_cell.angle_beta   90.00
_cell.angle_gamma   90.00
#
_symmetry.space_group_name_H-M   'P 1'
#
loop_
_entity.id
_entity.type
_entity.pdbx_description
1 polymer ?
#
loop_
_entity_poly.entity_id
_entity_poly.type
_entity_poly.pdbx_seq_one_letter_code
_entity_poly.pdbx_strand_id
1 'polypeptide(L)'
;MALSPCYLLPQMPPGLEALADLALNMRWCWNHASDALWARLDPKLWQQTHNPWLILQSVSGQRLQRLAADAEFTRHLDGLMEQQRHALREPGWFRQQTPDRQPGCVAYFSMEFGLTEVLPLYSGGLGILAGDCLKTASDLDVPLVGISLLYQQGYFRQVLDSH
;
A
#
# COMPACT_ATOMS: atom_id res chain seq x y z
N MET A 1 11.35 10.20 -19.30
CA MET A 1 12.44 9.44 -18.65
C MET A 1 11.87 8.07 -18.29
N ALA A 2 12.17 7.05 -19.09
CA ALA A 2 11.66 5.70 -18.87
C ALA A 2 12.43 5.10 -17.68
N LEU A 3 11.77 4.95 -16.53
CA LEU A 3 12.30 4.20 -15.41
C LEU A 3 12.38 2.73 -15.84
N SER A 4 13.58 2.16 -15.86
CA SER A 4 13.74 0.72 -16.01
C SER A 4 13.09 0.05 -14.81
N PRO A 5 12.17 -0.93 -15.01
CA PRO A 5 11.52 -1.59 -13.89
C PRO A 5 12.56 -2.44 -13.16
N CYS A 6 13.11 -1.91 -12.08
CA CYS A 6 13.90 -2.69 -11.15
C CYS A 6 12.90 -3.42 -10.24
N TYR A 7 12.65 -4.71 -10.47
CA TYR A 7 11.73 -5.48 -9.60
C TYR A 7 12.34 -5.83 -8.24
N LEU A 8 13.61 -5.46 -8.01
CA LEU A 8 14.35 -5.76 -6.80
C LEU A 8 14.29 -4.57 -5.84
N LEU A 9 13.96 -4.85 -4.58
CA LEU A 9 14.13 -3.90 -3.50
C LEU A 9 15.60 -3.44 -3.47
N PRO A 10 15.86 -2.14 -3.27
CA PRO A 10 17.20 -1.69 -2.95
C PRO A 10 17.68 -2.42 -1.70
N GLN A 11 18.98 -2.65 -1.59
CA GLN A 11 19.55 -3.16 -0.34
C GLN A 11 19.24 -2.17 0.78
N MET A 12 18.35 -2.57 1.69
CA MET A 12 17.97 -1.75 2.84
C MET A 12 19.09 -1.77 3.88
N PRO A 13 19.48 -0.61 4.43
CA PRO A 13 20.38 -0.59 5.58
C PRO A 13 19.68 -1.18 6.81
N PRO A 14 20.44 -1.70 7.79
CA PRO A 14 19.88 -2.19 9.04
C PRO A 14 18.98 -1.17 9.72
N GLY A 15 17.79 -1.59 10.14
CA GLY A 15 16.80 -0.75 10.82
C GLY A 15 15.77 -0.10 9.89
N LEU A 16 15.89 -0.23 8.56
CA LEU A 16 14.93 0.28 7.59
C LEU A 16 14.21 -0.81 6.78
N GLU A 17 14.39 -2.08 7.13
CA GLU A 17 13.78 -3.23 6.42
C GLU A 17 12.25 -3.14 6.40
N ALA A 18 11.67 -2.62 7.49
CA ALA A 18 10.23 -2.41 7.66
C ALA A 18 9.61 -1.45 6.62
N LEU A 19 10.41 -0.62 5.95
CA LEU A 19 9.90 0.22 4.86
C LEU A 19 9.37 -0.62 3.70
N ALA A 20 9.99 -1.77 3.40
CA ALA A 20 9.52 -2.67 2.36
C ALA A 20 8.13 -3.22 2.70
N ASP A 21 7.93 -3.63 3.96
CA ASP A 21 6.64 -4.13 4.44
C ASP A 21 5.55 -3.06 4.35
N LEU A 22 5.85 -1.82 4.75
CA LEU A 22 4.92 -0.70 4.62
C LEU A 22 4.59 -0.38 3.17
N ALA A 23 5.58 -0.41 2.27
CA ALA A 23 5.36 -0.11 0.85
C ALA A 23 4.52 -1.17 0.14
N LEU A 24 4.72 -2.45 0.49
CA LEU A 24 3.97 -3.58 -0.06
C LEU A 24 2.57 -3.73 0.56
N ASN A 25 2.36 -3.20 1.76
CA ASN A 25 1.05 -3.20 2.37
C ASN A 25 0.15 -2.13 1.77
N MET A 26 -0.75 -2.53 0.86
CA MET A 26 -1.66 -1.64 0.14
C MET A 26 -2.58 -0.79 1.02
N ARG A 27 -2.62 -0.98 2.35
CA ARG A 27 -3.39 -0.12 3.28
C ARG A 27 -3.07 1.36 3.14
N TRP A 28 -1.85 1.71 2.71
CA TRP A 28 -1.49 3.10 2.42
C TRP A 28 -2.41 3.79 1.39
N CYS A 29 -3.14 3.04 0.55
CA CYS A 29 -4.03 3.66 -0.45
C CYS A 29 -5.36 4.18 0.11
N TRP A 30 -5.71 3.88 1.37
CA TRP A 30 -6.83 4.51 2.08
C TRP A 30 -6.50 4.94 3.51
N ASN A 31 -5.27 4.70 3.97
CA ASN A 31 -4.78 5.11 5.28
C ASN A 31 -3.53 5.99 5.14
N HIS A 32 -3.67 7.24 5.59
CA HIS A 32 -2.65 8.29 5.43
C HIS A 32 -1.62 8.35 6.56
N ALA A 33 -1.58 7.38 7.48
CA ALA A 33 -0.67 7.41 8.64
C ALA A 33 0.81 7.43 8.22
N SER A 34 1.15 6.76 7.10
CA SER A 34 2.53 6.69 6.61
C SER A 34 2.94 7.83 5.68
N ASP A 35 2.04 8.75 5.30
CA ASP A 35 2.29 9.75 4.26
C ASP A 35 3.47 10.67 4.59
N ALA A 36 3.56 11.10 5.86
CA ALA A 36 4.66 11.93 6.34
C ALA A 36 6.01 11.19 6.30
N LEU A 37 6.01 9.86 6.45
CA LEU A 37 7.21 9.03 6.34
C LEU A 37 7.73 9.04 4.89
N TRP A 38 6.83 8.83 3.93
CA TRP A 38 7.17 8.83 2.50
C TRP A 38 7.60 10.21 2.01
N ALA A 39 6.93 11.27 2.47
CA ALA A 39 7.32 12.64 2.19
C ALA A 39 8.72 12.99 2.73
N ARG A 40 9.18 12.38 3.84
CA ARG A 40 10.56 12.57 4.34
C ARG A 40 11.60 11.89 3.46
N LEU A 41 11.26 10.75 2.84
CA LEU A 41 12.17 10.05 1.92
C LEU A 41 12.39 10.88 0.65
N ASP A 42 11.31 11.26 -0.03
CA ASP A 42 11.33 12.14 -1.20
C ASP A 42 10.01 12.95 -1.30
N PRO A 43 10.01 14.24 -0.87
CA PRO A 43 8.79 15.05 -0.88
C PRO A 43 8.26 15.30 -2.29
N LYS A 44 9.15 15.47 -3.27
CA LYS A 44 8.77 15.82 -4.64
C LYS A 44 8.13 14.62 -5.32
N LEU A 45 8.76 13.46 -5.20
CA LEU A 45 8.24 12.23 -5.80
C LEU A 45 6.94 11.79 -5.11
N TRP A 46 6.84 11.95 -3.78
CA TRP A 46 5.60 11.67 -3.05
C TRP A 46 4.43 12.52 -3.55
N GLN A 47 4.61 13.84 -3.64
CA GLN A 47 3.57 14.75 -4.15
C GLN A 47 3.12 14.42 -5.58
N GLN A 48 4.02 13.89 -6.40
CA GLN A 48 3.72 13.58 -7.80
C GLN A 48 3.05 12.22 -7.99
N THR A 49 3.34 11.24 -7.13
CA THR A 49 3.05 9.83 -7.43
C THR A 49 2.25 9.11 -6.35
N HIS A 50 2.30 9.58 -5.10
CA HIS A 50 1.72 8.90 -3.93
C HIS A 50 2.01 7.39 -3.90
N ASN A 51 3.20 7.01 -4.37
CA ASN A 51 3.59 5.61 -4.56
C ASN A 51 4.80 5.27 -3.68
N PRO A 52 4.58 4.60 -2.52
CA PRO A 52 5.66 4.20 -1.61
C PRO A 52 6.73 3.33 -2.28
N TRP A 53 6.29 2.40 -3.10
CA TRP A 53 7.17 1.46 -3.79
C TRP A 53 8.11 2.19 -4.75
N LEU A 54 7.58 3.15 -5.50
CA LEU A 54 8.38 3.97 -6.40
C LEU A 54 9.39 4.86 -5.66
N ILE A 55 9.03 5.38 -4.50
CA ILE A 55 9.96 6.12 -3.63
C ILE A 55 11.11 5.23 -3.19
N LEU A 56 10.83 4.00 -2.76
CA LEU A 56 11.89 3.06 -2.37
C LEU A 56 12.81 2.72 -3.54
N GLN A 57 12.29 2.59 -4.75
CA GLN A 57 13.12 2.31 -5.92
C GLN A 57 14.00 3.48 -6.37
N SER A 58 13.60 4.71 -6.07
CA SER A 58 14.28 5.92 -6.55
C SER A 58 15.25 6.51 -5.51
N VAL A 59 15.01 6.28 -4.22
CA VAL A 59 15.81 6.86 -3.15
C VAL A 59 17.24 6.31 -3.16
N SER A 60 18.22 7.20 -3.04
CA SER A 60 19.63 6.80 -3.05
C SER A 60 20.03 6.08 -1.76
N GLY A 61 20.96 5.13 -1.87
CA GLY A 61 21.51 4.42 -0.69
C GLY A 61 22.11 5.36 0.37
N GLN A 62 22.74 6.46 -0.05
CA GLN A 62 23.23 7.48 0.90
C GLN A 62 22.11 8.18 1.67
N ARG A 63 20.96 8.44 1.03
CA ARG A 63 19.80 9.02 1.70
C ARG A 63 19.21 8.03 2.71
N LEU A 64 19.09 6.76 2.33
CA LEU A 64 18.66 5.70 3.24
C LEU A 64 19.59 5.57 4.45
N GLN A 65 20.92 5.58 4.25
CA GLN A 65 21.88 5.55 5.35
C GLN A 65 21.75 6.74 6.31
N ARG A 66 21.54 7.96 5.78
CA ARG A 66 21.30 9.15 6.62
C ARG A 66 20.02 9.03 7.44
N LEU A 67 18.95 8.49 6.83
CA LEU A 67 17.68 8.28 7.53
C LEU A 67 17.74 7.15 8.54
N ALA A 68 18.53 6.11 8.28
CA ALA A 68 18.80 5.04 9.24
C ALA A 68 19.53 5.56 10.50
N ALA A 69 20.35 6.60 10.36
CA ALA A 69 21.02 7.28 11.47
C ALA A 69 20.14 8.36 12.14
N ASP A 70 18.97 8.68 11.59
CA ASP A 70 18.04 9.68 12.12
C ASP A 70 17.12 9.03 13.16
N ALA A 71 17.36 9.35 14.44
CA ALA A 71 16.61 8.80 15.57
C ALA A 71 15.13 9.20 15.58
N GLU A 72 14.75 10.30 14.92
CA GLU A 72 13.35 10.70 14.81
C GLU A 72 12.65 9.91 13.70
N PHE A 73 13.32 9.73 12.56
CA PHE A 73 12.78 8.95 11.45
C PHE A 73 12.55 7.48 11.84
N THR A 74 13.56 6.85 12.44
CA THR A 74 13.50 5.45 12.90
C THR A 74 12.41 5.25 13.94
N ARG A 75 12.30 6.14 14.93
CA ARG A 75 11.22 6.09 15.93
C ARG A 75 9.83 6.25 15.31
N HIS A 76 9.70 7.09 14.28
CA HIS A 76 8.43 7.24 13.56
C HIS A 76 8.06 5.97 12.79
N LEU A 77 9.03 5.35 12.10
CA LEU A 77 8.85 4.06 11.43
C LEU A 77 8.45 2.96 12.42
N ASP A 78 9.15 2.85 13.55
CA ASP A 78 8.85 1.87 14.60
C ASP A 78 7.45 2.08 15.18
N GLY A 79 7.04 3.34 15.39
CA GLY A 79 5.70 3.69 15.84
C GLY A 79 4.60 3.24 14.88
N LEU A 80 4.78 3.47 13.57
CA LEU A 80 3.85 3.02 12.54
C LEU A 80 3.77 1.48 12.48
N MET A 81 4.91 0.81 12.60
CA MET A 81 4.96 -0.65 12.66
C MET A 81 4.26 -1.21 13.89
N GLU A 82 4.42 -0.59 15.04
CA GLU A 82 3.73 -1.01 16.26
C GLU A 82 2.23 -0.78 16.16
N GLN A 83 1.79 0.37 15.63
CA GLN A 83 0.38 0.64 15.37
C GLN A 83 -0.24 -0.40 14.42
N GLN A 84 0.47 -0.78 13.37
CA GLN A 84 0.01 -1.81 12.44
C GLN A 84 -0.08 -3.18 13.11
N ARG A 85 0.95 -3.59 13.87
CA ARG A 85 0.93 -4.85 14.64
C ARG A 85 -0.21 -4.88 15.65
N HIS A 86 -0.44 -3.78 16.34
CA HIS A 86 -1.54 -3.63 17.29
C HIS A 86 -2.90 -3.76 16.58
N ALA A 87 -3.09 -3.07 15.45
CA ALA A 87 -4.33 -3.14 14.68
C ALA A 87 -4.64 -4.55 14.14
N LEU A 88 -3.63 -5.37 13.86
CA LEU A 88 -3.81 -6.76 13.42
C LEU A 88 -4.12 -7.73 14.58
N ARG A 89 -3.70 -7.39 15.81
CA ARG A 89 -3.93 -8.20 17.02
C ARG A 89 -5.31 -7.95 17.61
N GLU A 90 -5.74 -6.70 17.64
CA GLU A 90 -7.05 -6.34 18.17
C GLU A 90 -8.16 -6.93 17.29
N PRO A 91 -9.19 -7.57 17.89
CA PRO A 91 -10.32 -8.06 17.12
C PRO A 91 -11.08 -6.86 16.57
N GLY A 92 -11.23 -6.78 15.24
CA GLY A 92 -12.09 -5.78 14.64
C GLY A 92 -13.57 -6.11 14.84
N TRP A 93 -14.43 -5.23 14.32
CA TRP A 93 -15.88 -5.31 14.54
C TRP A 93 -16.46 -6.69 14.21
N PHE A 94 -16.05 -7.32 13.11
CA PHE A 94 -16.59 -8.62 12.69
C PHE A 94 -16.27 -9.74 13.70
N ARG A 95 -15.02 -9.84 14.15
CA ARG A 95 -14.61 -10.83 15.17
C ARG A 95 -15.31 -10.59 16.51
N GLN A 96 -15.51 -9.32 16.90
CA GLN A 96 -16.23 -8.98 18.13
C GLN A 96 -17.71 -9.38 18.09
N GLN A 97 -18.37 -9.30 16.93
CA GLN A 97 -19.78 -9.70 16.77
C GLN A 97 -19.96 -11.21 16.58
N THR A 98 -18.88 -11.96 16.32
CA THR A 98 -18.93 -13.40 16.06
C THR A 98 -17.89 -14.20 16.86
N PRO A 99 -17.77 -14.01 18.19
CA PRO A 99 -16.69 -14.58 18.98
C PRO A 99 -16.67 -16.11 19.02
N ASP A 100 -17.85 -16.75 18.94
CA ASP A 100 -18.01 -18.21 19.04
C ASP A 100 -18.03 -18.91 17.68
N ARG A 101 -17.90 -18.17 16.57
CA ARG A 101 -17.79 -18.76 15.24
C ARG A 101 -16.33 -18.78 14.82
N GLN A 102 -15.88 -19.90 14.26
CA GLN A 102 -14.72 -19.87 13.38
C GLN A 102 -15.21 -19.34 12.03
N PRO A 103 -14.94 -18.07 11.68
CA PRO A 103 -15.42 -17.58 10.42
C PRO A 103 -14.63 -18.26 9.30
N GLY A 104 -15.35 -18.90 8.37
CA GLY A 104 -14.75 -19.32 7.12
C GLY A 104 -14.20 -18.12 6.36
N CYS A 105 -13.19 -18.32 5.53
CA CYS A 105 -12.66 -17.28 4.64
C CYS A 105 -13.61 -17.10 3.45
N VAL A 106 -14.01 -15.86 3.17
CA VAL A 106 -14.81 -15.49 1.99
C VAL A 106 -13.88 -15.26 0.81
N ALA A 107 -14.11 -15.97 -0.30
CA ALA A 107 -13.42 -15.68 -1.56
C ALA A 107 -14.27 -14.72 -2.40
N TYR A 108 -13.78 -13.49 -2.61
CA TYR A 108 -14.46 -12.46 -3.38
C TYR A 108 -13.87 -12.36 -4.79
N PHE A 109 -14.56 -12.93 -5.77
CA PHE A 109 -14.15 -12.89 -7.17
C PHE A 109 -14.68 -11.62 -7.83
N SER A 110 -13.78 -10.87 -8.45
CA SER A 110 -14.12 -9.71 -9.28
C SER A 110 -13.18 -9.63 -10.47
N MET A 111 -13.71 -9.18 -11.61
CA MET A 111 -12.87 -8.89 -12.78
C MET A 111 -12.01 -7.64 -12.56
N GLU A 112 -12.35 -6.78 -11.59
CA GLU A 112 -11.64 -5.52 -11.34
C GLU A 112 -11.58 -5.19 -9.85
N PHE A 113 -10.51 -4.49 -9.44
CA PHE A 113 -10.39 -3.91 -8.10
C PHE A 113 -9.76 -2.51 -8.17
N GLY A 114 -10.55 -1.50 -7.83
CA GLY A 114 -10.15 -0.09 -7.74
C GLY A 114 -9.56 0.25 -6.39
N LEU A 115 -8.36 -0.25 -6.11
CA LEU A 115 -7.66 0.02 -4.85
C LEU A 115 -6.94 1.37 -4.88
N THR A 116 -6.13 1.59 -5.91
CA THR A 116 -5.29 2.78 -6.11
C THR A 116 -4.98 2.96 -7.59
N GLU A 117 -4.74 4.20 -8.01
CA GLU A 117 -4.32 4.52 -9.38
C GLU A 117 -2.93 3.94 -9.73
N VAL A 118 -2.11 3.67 -8.72
CA VAL A 118 -0.79 3.03 -8.88
C VAL A 118 -0.89 1.60 -9.42
N LEU A 119 -2.02 0.93 -9.17
CA LEU A 119 -2.28 -0.45 -9.56
C LEU A 119 -3.50 -0.48 -10.49
N PRO A 120 -3.33 -0.31 -11.82
CA PRO A 120 -4.42 -0.11 -12.76
C PRO A 120 -5.17 -1.43 -13.07
N LEU A 121 -5.92 -1.93 -12.10
CA LEU A 121 -6.73 -3.15 -12.17
C LEU A 121 -8.23 -2.87 -12.25
N TYR A 122 -8.63 -1.67 -12.70
CA TYR A 122 -10.02 -1.30 -12.88
C TYR A 122 -10.22 -0.34 -14.05
N SER A 123 -11.44 -0.31 -14.57
CA SER A 123 -11.87 0.53 -15.69
C SER A 123 -13.01 1.48 -15.31
N GLY A 124 -13.77 1.16 -14.24
CA GLY A 124 -14.93 1.97 -13.85
C GLY A 124 -15.56 1.56 -12.51
N GLY A 125 -16.87 1.81 -12.40
CA GLY A 125 -17.61 1.73 -11.13
C GLY A 125 -17.62 0.34 -10.48
N LEU A 126 -17.55 -0.75 -11.26
CA LEU A 126 -17.47 -2.10 -10.71
C LEU A 126 -16.18 -2.29 -9.89
N GLY A 127 -15.03 -1.90 -10.45
CA GLY A 127 -13.77 -1.98 -9.74
C GLY A 127 -13.74 -1.08 -8.52
N ILE A 128 -14.26 0.14 -8.60
CA ILE A 128 -14.37 1.05 -7.42
C ILE A 128 -15.16 0.38 -6.30
N LEU A 129 -16.36 -0.12 -6.58
CA LEU A 129 -17.19 -0.81 -5.58
C LEU A 129 -16.48 -2.03 -4.99
N ALA A 130 -15.87 -2.86 -5.84
CA ALA A 130 -15.14 -4.04 -5.39
C ALA A 130 -13.93 -3.66 -4.51
N GLY A 131 -13.22 -2.59 -4.86
CA GLY A 131 -12.11 -2.03 -4.09
C GLY A 131 -12.57 -1.51 -2.73
N ASP A 132 -13.67 -0.75 -2.69
CA ASP A 132 -14.25 -0.25 -1.43
C ASP A 132 -14.74 -1.38 -0.53
N CYS A 133 -15.30 -2.46 -1.11
CA CYS A 133 -15.62 -3.68 -0.37
C CYS A 133 -14.37 -4.30 0.27
N LEU A 134 -13.24 -4.39 -0.44
CA LEU A 134 -11.97 -4.90 0.12
C LEU A 134 -11.45 -4.02 1.25
N LYS A 135 -11.45 -2.69 1.07
CA LYS A 135 -11.01 -1.72 2.08
C LYS A 135 -11.86 -1.83 3.35
N THR A 136 -13.17 -1.85 3.17
CA THR A 136 -14.15 -2.02 4.27
C THR A 136 -13.97 -3.36 4.97
N ALA A 137 -13.78 -4.45 4.22
CA ALA A 137 -13.52 -5.77 4.79
C ALA A 137 -12.23 -5.77 5.64
N SER A 138 -11.18 -5.10 5.18
CA SER A 138 -9.94 -4.92 5.95
C SER A 138 -10.15 -4.13 7.23
N ASP A 139 -10.91 -3.03 7.18
CA ASP A 139 -11.14 -2.18 8.36
C ASP A 139 -12.07 -2.84 9.39
N LEU A 140 -13.03 -3.65 8.93
CA LEU A 140 -13.97 -4.39 9.77
C LEU A 140 -13.45 -5.75 10.23
N ASP A 141 -12.24 -6.13 9.82
CA ASP A 141 -11.62 -7.41 10.15
C ASP A 141 -12.44 -8.63 9.69
N VAL A 142 -13.00 -8.51 8.47
CA VAL A 142 -13.73 -9.58 7.80
C VAL A 142 -12.71 -10.50 7.10
N PRO A 143 -12.74 -11.82 7.31
CA PRO A 143 -11.82 -12.76 6.68
C PRO A 143 -12.19 -12.94 5.20
N LEU A 144 -11.72 -12.04 4.36
CA LEU A 144 -12.05 -11.97 2.93
C LEU A 144 -10.77 -11.91 2.09
N VAL A 145 -10.74 -12.70 1.02
CA VAL A 145 -9.67 -12.72 0.02
C VAL A 145 -10.23 -12.32 -1.33
N GLY A 146 -9.73 -11.21 -1.88
CA GLY A 146 -10.04 -10.77 -3.23
C GLY A 146 -9.28 -11.58 -4.28
N ILE A 147 -9.98 -12.06 -5.31
CA ILE A 147 -9.39 -12.83 -6.42
C ILE A 147 -9.73 -12.15 -7.73
N SER A 148 -8.70 -11.84 -8.53
CA SER A 148 -8.84 -11.19 -9.83
C SER A 148 -7.70 -11.57 -10.78
N LEU A 149 -7.73 -11.01 -11.97
CA LEU A 149 -6.68 -11.12 -12.98
C LEU A 149 -5.69 -9.96 -12.86
N LEU A 150 -4.41 -10.26 -13.01
CA LEU A 150 -3.36 -9.25 -13.12
C LEU A 150 -3.23 -8.82 -14.60
N TYR A 151 -3.96 -7.78 -15.00
CA TYR A 151 -3.95 -7.30 -16.38
C TYR A 151 -2.62 -6.61 -16.72
N GLN A 152 -1.92 -7.09 -17.74
CA GLN A 152 -0.64 -6.50 -18.17
C GLN A 152 -0.76 -5.09 -18.74
N GLN A 153 -1.89 -4.77 -19.39
CA GLN A 153 -2.07 -3.51 -20.12
C GLN A 153 -3.03 -2.53 -19.43
N GLY A 154 -3.59 -2.92 -18.27
CA GLY A 154 -4.66 -2.15 -17.63
C GLY A 154 -5.84 -1.88 -18.59
N TYR A 155 -6.48 -0.72 -18.44
CA TYR A 155 -7.59 -0.30 -19.32
C TYR A 155 -7.12 0.58 -20.49
N PHE A 156 -6.79 1.85 -20.25
CA PHE A 156 -6.13 2.72 -21.23
C PHE A 156 -5.42 3.90 -20.55
N ARG A 157 -4.50 4.57 -21.26
CA ARG A 157 -3.93 5.87 -20.86
C ARG A 157 -4.49 6.96 -21.76
N GLN A 158 -5.26 7.89 -21.19
CA GLN A 158 -5.77 9.04 -21.92
C GLN A 158 -4.69 10.12 -22.02
N VAL A 159 -4.49 10.64 -23.22
CA VAL A 159 -3.68 11.83 -23.48
C VAL A 159 -4.54 12.80 -24.27
N LEU A 160 -4.62 14.04 -23.81
CA LEU A 160 -5.23 15.13 -24.56
C LEU A 160 -4.08 15.89 -25.24
N ASP A 161 -4.14 16.01 -26.57
CA ASP A 161 -3.24 16.86 -27.34
C ASP A 161 -3.96 18.14 -27.78
N SER A 162 -3.19 19.13 -28.24
CA SER A 162 -3.69 20.48 -28.54
C SER A 162 -4.08 20.66 -30.02
N HIS A 163 -4.64 19.63 -30.65
CA HIS A 163 -5.11 19.75 -32.04
C HIS A 163 -6.33 20.66 -32.17
#